data_AF-A0A3L7J483-F1
#
_entry.id   AF-A0A3L7J483-F1
#
_cell.length_a   1.000
_cell.length_b   1.000
_cell.length_c   1.000
_cell.angle_alpha   90.00
_cell.angle_beta   90.00
_cell.angle_gamma   90.00
#
_symmetry.space_group_name_H-M   'P 1'
#
loop_
_entity.id
_entity.type
_entity.pdbx_description
1 polymer ?
#
loop_
_entity_poly.entity_id
_entity_poly.type
_entity_poly.pdbx_seq_one_letter_code
_entity_poly.pdbx_strand_id
1 'polypeptide(L)'
;MSLSDVTVSSTARRSIRSFSVWVWVLGTIVLFVSALNTFDNVGIGDDGFGIIGDNEYPWEIENPPVFEANGNTYSGTGSGVIRIPLEEHQQEPYVAQLVAGEYVDLSITPPEELAQPANDRAWPADVGDLWDTEDQLLVLPRDGDLELWVRNDGDWEFTLTKAEVDEIDDGFASGTSNALLVYKGDATSARFVHKGEGIFFVTIQTLDGESDRPIIESGEVNERLSWDPTDAVYITIEADDGEGAWSIDIDELATDAPAEPEPDPASTEPADPAALPATPASRTDAPGTTKGTP
;
A
#
# COMPACT_ATOMS: atom_id res chain seq x y z
N MET A 1 -74.72 37.11 -8.60
CA MET A 1 -74.09 36.21 -9.59
C MET A 1 -73.64 34.98 -8.83
N SER A 2 -74.38 33.87 -8.95
CA SER A 2 -74.10 32.61 -8.26
C SER A 2 -73.39 31.67 -9.23
N LEU A 3 -72.26 31.11 -8.80
CA LEU A 3 -71.49 30.11 -9.54
C LEU A 3 -72.36 28.86 -9.76
N SER A 4 -72.53 28.48 -11.02
CA SER A 4 -73.19 27.25 -11.41
C SER A 4 -72.32 26.05 -11.02
N ASP A 5 -72.84 25.16 -10.19
CA ASP A 5 -72.24 23.87 -9.88
C ASP A 5 -72.09 23.05 -11.17
N VAL A 6 -70.84 22.83 -11.58
CA VAL A 6 -70.52 21.91 -12.68
C VAL A 6 -70.63 20.48 -12.17
N THR A 7 -71.81 19.88 -12.34
CA THR A 7 -72.04 18.44 -12.13
C THR A 7 -71.30 17.62 -13.19
N VAL A 8 -70.05 17.28 -12.91
CA VAL A 8 -69.29 16.29 -13.68
C VAL A 8 -69.93 14.91 -13.46
N SER A 9 -70.34 14.23 -14.54
CA SER A 9 -71.00 12.92 -14.45
C SER A 9 -70.11 11.90 -13.73
N SER A 10 -70.75 10.97 -13.00
CA SER A 10 -70.05 9.92 -12.23
C SER A 10 -69.10 9.08 -13.09
N THR A 11 -69.42 8.92 -14.38
CA THR A 11 -68.58 8.22 -15.37
C THR A 11 -67.31 9.00 -15.69
N ALA A 12 -67.38 10.32 -15.83
CA ALA A 12 -66.20 11.17 -16.05
C ALA A 12 -65.31 11.25 -14.80
N ARG A 13 -65.90 11.29 -13.58
CA ARG A 13 -65.10 11.18 -12.34
C ARG A 13 -64.41 9.82 -12.21
N ARG A 14 -65.05 8.74 -12.68
CA ARG A 14 -64.46 7.40 -12.66
C ARG A 14 -63.32 7.27 -13.67
N SER A 15 -63.46 7.84 -14.88
CA SER A 15 -62.39 7.80 -15.89
C SER A 15 -61.20 8.68 -15.52
N ILE A 16 -61.43 9.85 -14.90
CA ILE A 16 -60.37 10.73 -14.41
C ILE A 16 -59.62 10.08 -13.26
N ARG A 17 -60.32 9.42 -12.32
CA ARG A 17 -59.67 8.64 -11.25
C ARG A 17 -58.85 7.48 -11.80
N SER A 18 -59.36 6.72 -12.77
CA SER A 18 -58.59 5.61 -13.36
C SER A 18 -57.37 6.11 -14.13
N PHE A 19 -57.48 7.23 -14.86
CA PHE A 19 -56.36 7.81 -15.58
C PHE A 19 -55.27 8.31 -14.63
N SER A 20 -55.66 8.98 -13.55
CA SER A 20 -54.73 9.44 -12.52
C SER A 20 -54.03 8.29 -11.79
N VAL A 21 -54.72 7.18 -11.53
CA VAL A 21 -54.13 5.96 -10.97
C VAL A 21 -53.10 5.36 -11.94
N TRP A 22 -53.44 5.26 -13.23
CA TRP A 22 -52.51 4.71 -14.22
C TRP A 22 -51.27 5.58 -14.42
N VAL A 23 -51.41 6.90 -14.43
CA VAL A 23 -50.26 7.83 -14.52
C VAL A 23 -49.36 7.70 -13.29
N TRP A 24 -49.93 7.56 -12.09
CA TRP A 24 -49.15 7.31 -10.87
C TRP A 24 -48.42 5.98 -10.92
N VAL A 25 -49.11 4.89 -11.31
CA VAL A 25 -48.49 3.56 -11.42
C VAL A 25 -47.36 3.57 -12.44
N LEU A 26 -47.58 4.17 -13.63
CA LEU A 26 -46.52 4.25 -14.63
C LEU A 26 -45.35 5.12 -14.16
N GLY A 27 -45.64 6.26 -13.53
CA GLY A 27 -44.61 7.15 -12.96
C GLY A 27 -43.79 6.47 -11.87
N THR A 28 -44.42 5.71 -10.99
CA THR A 28 -43.73 4.92 -9.95
C THR A 28 -42.90 3.80 -10.55
N ILE A 29 -43.39 3.10 -11.58
CA ILE A 29 -42.61 2.07 -12.27
C ILE A 29 -41.39 2.68 -12.96
N VAL A 30 -41.54 3.81 -13.64
CA VAL A 30 -40.42 4.50 -14.29
C VAL A 30 -39.42 4.99 -13.25
N LEU A 31 -39.86 5.62 -12.16
CA LEU A 31 -38.97 6.02 -11.07
C LEU A 31 -38.27 4.84 -10.40
N PHE A 32 -38.98 3.71 -10.24
CA PHE A 32 -38.42 2.49 -9.68
C PHE A 32 -37.38 1.86 -10.61
N VAL A 33 -37.65 1.77 -11.91
CA VAL A 33 -36.70 1.25 -12.91
C VAL A 33 -35.51 2.19 -13.10
N SER A 34 -35.73 3.51 -13.09
CA SER A 34 -34.66 4.50 -13.12
C SER A 34 -33.82 4.46 -11.85
N ALA A 35 -34.44 4.28 -10.67
CA ALA A 35 -33.69 4.05 -9.44
C ALA A 35 -32.84 2.79 -9.56
N LEU A 36 -33.41 1.66 -9.99
CA LEU A 36 -32.66 0.41 -10.17
C LEU A 36 -31.49 0.53 -11.16
N ASN A 37 -31.62 1.27 -12.27
CA ASN A 37 -30.50 1.49 -13.21
C ASN A 37 -29.49 2.53 -12.70
N THR A 38 -29.89 3.45 -11.80
CA THR A 38 -28.93 4.37 -11.16
C THR A 38 -28.14 3.63 -10.07
N PHE A 39 -28.62 2.47 -9.63
CA PHE A 39 -28.05 1.62 -8.58
C PHE A 39 -27.61 0.26 -9.13
N ASP A 40 -26.86 0.22 -10.23
CA ASP A 40 -26.21 -1.03 -10.70
C ASP A 40 -25.23 -1.63 -9.64
N ASN A 41 -24.97 -0.91 -8.54
CA ASN A 41 -24.21 -1.35 -7.36
C ASN A 41 -25.08 -1.66 -6.11
N VAL A 42 -26.40 -1.89 -6.22
CA VAL A 42 -27.24 -2.28 -5.07
C VAL A 42 -27.92 -3.63 -5.31
N GLY A 43 -27.41 -4.65 -4.62
CA GLY A 43 -27.90 -6.02 -4.63
C GLY A 43 -28.63 -6.40 -3.34
N ILE A 44 -29.47 -7.43 -3.41
CA ILE A 44 -30.16 -8.00 -2.25
C ILE A 44 -29.28 -9.10 -1.68
N GLY A 45 -28.65 -8.85 -0.53
CA GLY A 45 -28.00 -9.87 0.29
C GLY A 45 -29.00 -10.61 1.17
N ASP A 46 -28.53 -11.66 1.86
CA ASP A 46 -29.37 -12.57 2.66
C ASP A 46 -30.10 -11.89 3.84
N ASP A 47 -29.71 -10.66 4.22
CA ASP A 47 -30.31 -9.89 5.32
C ASP A 47 -31.19 -8.70 4.89
N GLY A 48 -31.50 -8.55 3.59
CA GLY A 48 -32.49 -7.58 3.09
C GLY A 48 -31.93 -6.37 2.33
N PHE A 49 -32.74 -5.30 2.22
CA PHE A 49 -32.40 -4.08 1.46
C PHE A 49 -31.36 -3.24 2.22
N GLY A 50 -30.08 -3.45 1.90
CA GLY A 50 -28.95 -2.63 2.33
C GLY A 50 -28.27 -1.95 1.13
N ILE A 51 -27.65 -0.80 1.36
CA ILE A 51 -26.58 -0.30 0.49
C ILE A 51 -25.47 -1.36 0.59
N ILE A 52 -24.95 -1.86 -0.55
CA ILE A 52 -23.76 -2.72 -0.52
C ILE A 52 -22.61 -1.84 0.01
N GLY A 53 -22.33 -1.94 1.30
CA GLY A 53 -21.35 -1.11 1.99
C GLY A 53 -20.77 -1.80 3.23
N ASP A 54 -20.78 -3.14 3.25
CA ASP A 54 -20.19 -3.94 4.33
C ASP A 54 -18.85 -4.60 3.95
N ASN A 55 -18.45 -4.56 2.67
CA ASN A 55 -17.10 -4.99 2.27
C ASN A 55 -16.28 -3.75 1.90
N GLU A 56 -15.76 -3.06 2.91
CA GLU A 56 -14.82 -1.93 2.79
C GLU A 56 -13.52 -2.34 2.06
N TYR A 57 -13.28 -3.65 1.95
CA TYR A 57 -12.08 -4.24 1.41
C TYR A 57 -12.38 -5.12 0.18
N PRO A 58 -11.86 -4.77 -1.03
CA PRO A 58 -12.19 -5.51 -2.25
C PRO A 58 -11.73 -6.97 -2.25
N TRP A 59 -10.68 -7.29 -1.48
CA TRP A 59 -10.17 -8.65 -1.33
C TRP A 59 -11.05 -9.57 -0.47
N GLU A 60 -12.07 -9.04 0.21
CA GLU A 60 -13.08 -9.84 0.93
C GLU A 60 -14.24 -10.26 0.03
N ILE A 61 -14.31 -9.75 -1.19
CA ILE A 61 -15.34 -10.09 -2.16
C ILE A 61 -14.95 -11.40 -2.87
N GLU A 62 -15.82 -12.41 -2.84
CA GLU A 62 -15.54 -13.73 -3.46
C GLU A 62 -15.20 -13.61 -4.95
N ASN A 63 -15.86 -12.69 -5.65
CA ASN A 63 -15.63 -12.39 -7.06
C ASN A 63 -15.55 -10.87 -7.23
N PRO A 64 -14.38 -10.26 -6.93
CA PRO A 64 -14.23 -8.82 -7.05
C PRO A 64 -14.30 -8.39 -8.52
N PRO A 65 -14.76 -7.17 -8.81
CA PRO A 65 -14.62 -6.59 -10.15
C PRO A 65 -13.17 -6.64 -10.62
N VAL A 66 -12.95 -7.09 -11.85
CA VAL A 66 -11.63 -7.09 -12.48
C VAL A 66 -11.57 -5.92 -13.46
N PHE A 67 -10.57 -5.05 -13.28
CA PHE A 67 -10.33 -3.91 -14.15
C PHE A 67 -9.30 -4.27 -15.21
N GLU A 68 -9.63 -3.95 -16.45
CA GLU A 68 -8.82 -4.26 -17.63
C GLU A 68 -8.11 -3.00 -18.11
N ALA A 69 -6.91 -3.18 -18.66
CA ALA A 69 -6.12 -2.08 -19.18
C ALA A 69 -6.71 -1.51 -20.49
N ASN A 70 -6.66 -0.19 -20.63
CA ASN A 70 -6.78 0.51 -21.91
C ASN A 70 -5.42 1.15 -22.26
N GLY A 71 -4.53 0.35 -22.85
CA GLY A 71 -3.12 0.73 -22.99
C GLY A 71 -2.43 0.67 -21.62
N ASN A 72 -1.91 1.80 -21.15
CA ASN A 72 -1.32 1.89 -19.80
C ASN A 72 -2.28 2.49 -18.78
N THR A 73 -3.54 2.74 -19.15
CA THR A 73 -4.53 3.39 -18.30
C THR A 73 -5.51 2.37 -17.75
N TYR A 74 -5.78 2.46 -16.46
CA TYR A 74 -6.82 1.70 -15.77
C TYR A 74 -7.86 2.69 -15.26
N SER A 75 -9.14 2.31 -15.37
CA SER A 75 -10.24 3.09 -14.84
C SER A 75 -11.37 2.21 -14.40
N GLY A 76 -12.17 2.73 -13.47
CA GLY A 76 -13.28 2.00 -12.88
C GLY A 76 -14.14 2.90 -12.01
N THR A 77 -15.22 2.30 -11.52
CA THR A 77 -16.04 2.86 -10.45
C THR A 77 -16.00 1.88 -9.29
N GLY A 78 -15.68 2.37 -8.09
CA GLY A 78 -15.57 1.57 -6.89
C GLY A 78 -14.28 0.75 -6.82
N SER A 79 -14.29 -0.25 -5.94
CA SER A 79 -13.13 -1.09 -5.61
C SER A 79 -13.09 -2.39 -6.41
N GLY A 80 -11.89 -2.97 -6.57
CA GLY A 80 -11.70 -4.21 -7.33
C GLY A 80 -10.23 -4.59 -7.48
N VAL A 81 -9.90 -5.36 -8.52
CA VAL A 81 -8.56 -5.91 -8.75
C VAL A 81 -8.10 -5.73 -10.19
N ILE A 82 -6.82 -5.43 -10.35
CA ILE A 82 -6.08 -5.47 -11.62
C ILE A 82 -5.16 -6.70 -11.56
N ARG A 83 -5.16 -7.48 -12.65
CA ARG A 83 -4.33 -8.68 -12.76
C ARG A 83 -3.37 -8.55 -13.93
N ILE A 84 -2.06 -8.62 -13.66
CA ILE A 84 -1.02 -8.59 -14.70
C ILE A 84 -0.20 -9.88 -14.61
N PRO A 85 -0.21 -10.73 -15.65
CA PRO A 85 0.54 -11.99 -15.65
C PRO A 85 2.07 -11.78 -15.53
N LEU A 86 2.77 -12.73 -14.89
CA LEU A 86 4.24 -12.70 -14.75
C LEU A 86 4.98 -12.51 -16.08
N GLU A 87 4.48 -13.16 -17.13
CA GLU A 87 5.01 -13.06 -18.50
C GLU A 87 4.91 -11.67 -19.12
N GLU A 88 4.00 -10.82 -18.63
CA GLU A 88 3.83 -9.44 -19.09
C GLU A 88 4.74 -8.49 -18.31
N HIS A 89 4.70 -8.54 -16.97
CA HIS A 89 5.48 -7.61 -16.15
C HIS A 89 6.95 -7.98 -16.01
N GLN A 90 7.30 -9.27 -16.05
CA GLN A 90 8.70 -9.75 -15.97
C GLN A 90 9.47 -9.19 -14.75
N GLN A 91 8.76 -8.99 -13.64
CA GLN A 91 9.28 -8.36 -12.41
C GLN A 91 9.82 -6.93 -12.62
N GLU A 92 9.45 -6.26 -13.71
CA GLU A 92 9.79 -4.86 -13.93
C GLU A 92 8.89 -3.96 -13.06
N PRO A 93 9.45 -2.93 -12.39
CA PRO A 93 8.68 -2.00 -11.58
C PRO A 93 7.75 -1.14 -12.44
N TYR A 94 6.65 -0.69 -11.83
CA TYR A 94 5.71 0.25 -12.44
C TYR A 94 5.59 1.52 -11.60
N VAL A 95 5.32 2.64 -12.27
CA VAL A 95 4.81 3.85 -11.65
C VAL A 95 3.31 3.93 -11.88
N ALA A 96 2.55 3.98 -10.79
CA ALA A 96 1.14 4.34 -10.79
C ALA A 96 1.01 5.86 -10.63
N GLN A 97 0.20 6.52 -11.46
CA GLN A 97 -0.05 7.96 -11.39
C GLN A 97 -1.53 8.25 -11.62
N LEU A 98 -2.14 9.02 -10.72
CA LEU A 98 -3.55 9.40 -10.84
C LEU A 98 -3.75 10.33 -12.04
N VAL A 99 -4.79 10.05 -12.84
CA VAL A 99 -5.19 10.87 -13.99
C VAL A 99 -6.46 11.64 -13.67
N ALA A 100 -7.43 10.99 -13.03
CA ALA A 100 -8.68 11.58 -12.62
C ALA A 100 -9.30 10.81 -11.44
N GLY A 101 -10.10 11.50 -10.63
CA GLY A 101 -10.68 10.96 -9.39
C GLY A 101 -10.20 11.75 -8.18
N GLU A 102 -10.59 11.31 -6.98
CA GLU A 102 -10.26 12.01 -5.73
C GLU A 102 -9.23 11.28 -4.86
N TYR A 103 -9.15 9.95 -4.95
CA TYR A 103 -8.30 9.14 -4.07
C TYR A 103 -8.23 7.71 -4.59
N VAL A 104 -7.07 7.07 -4.63
CA VAL A 104 -6.95 5.65 -4.95
C VAL A 104 -5.97 5.00 -3.99
N ASP A 105 -6.43 4.03 -3.21
CA ASP A 105 -5.58 3.18 -2.39
C ASP A 105 -5.22 1.92 -3.17
N LEU A 106 -3.92 1.61 -3.20
CA LEU A 106 -3.35 0.46 -3.87
C LEU A 106 -2.76 -0.52 -2.87
N SER A 107 -3.13 -1.79 -3.01
CA SER A 107 -2.53 -2.89 -2.23
C SER A 107 -2.14 -4.05 -3.15
N ILE A 108 -1.09 -4.80 -2.82
CA ILE A 108 -0.56 -5.90 -3.63
C ILE A 108 -0.65 -7.22 -2.89
N THR A 109 -1.07 -8.28 -3.59
CA THR A 109 -1.06 -9.64 -3.01
C THR A 109 0.36 -10.21 -3.07
N PRO A 110 0.92 -10.69 -1.95
CA PRO A 110 2.21 -11.38 -1.96
C PRO A 110 2.15 -12.70 -2.78
N PRO A 111 3.20 -13.09 -3.53
CA PRO A 111 3.23 -14.31 -4.34
C PRO A 111 2.88 -15.59 -3.58
N GLU A 112 3.33 -15.69 -2.33
CA GLU A 112 3.04 -16.81 -1.43
C GLU A 112 1.55 -16.96 -1.11
N GLU A 113 0.78 -15.88 -1.23
CA GLU A 113 -0.67 -15.86 -1.03
C GLU A 113 -1.44 -16.23 -2.31
N LEU A 114 -0.88 -15.96 -3.49
CA LEU A 114 -1.54 -16.27 -4.78
C LEU A 114 -1.85 -17.76 -4.94
N ALA A 115 -0.99 -18.63 -4.41
CA ALA A 115 -1.17 -20.09 -4.44
C ALA A 115 -2.23 -20.60 -3.46
N GLN A 116 -2.67 -19.77 -2.51
CA GLN A 116 -3.62 -20.15 -1.47
C GLN A 116 -5.07 -19.87 -1.92
N PRO A 117 -6.06 -20.66 -1.44
CA PRO A 117 -7.47 -20.35 -1.62
C PRO A 117 -7.79 -18.95 -1.09
N ALA A 118 -8.65 -18.19 -1.78
CA ALA A 118 -8.94 -16.79 -1.44
C ALA A 118 -9.37 -16.58 0.03
N ASN A 119 -10.10 -17.54 0.60
CA ASN A 119 -10.57 -17.50 1.99
C ASN A 119 -9.48 -17.79 3.04
N ASP A 120 -8.32 -18.28 2.63
CA ASP A 120 -7.20 -18.63 3.49
C ASP A 120 -6.02 -17.64 3.34
N ARG A 121 -6.11 -16.68 2.41
CA ARG A 121 -5.06 -15.70 2.13
C ARG A 121 -4.90 -14.69 3.26
N ALA A 122 -3.67 -14.27 3.51
CA ALA A 122 -3.38 -13.06 4.26
C ALA A 122 -3.90 -11.81 3.53
N TRP A 123 -4.01 -10.70 4.27
CA TRP A 123 -4.35 -9.41 3.66
C TRP A 123 -3.24 -8.96 2.71
N PRO A 124 -3.60 -8.27 1.60
CA PRO A 124 -2.62 -7.71 0.70
C PRO A 124 -1.75 -6.67 1.45
N ALA A 125 -0.51 -6.54 1.00
CA ALA A 125 0.40 -5.52 1.51
C ALA A 125 0.02 -4.16 0.94
N ASP A 126 0.03 -3.13 1.78
CA ASP A 126 -0.19 -1.75 1.33
C ASP A 126 0.94 -1.31 0.38
N VAL A 127 0.58 -0.69 -0.73
CA VAL A 127 1.53 -0.01 -1.63
C VAL A 127 1.51 1.49 -1.33
N GLY A 128 0.34 2.04 -1.02
CA GLY A 128 0.13 3.44 -0.69
C GLY A 128 -1.06 4.03 -1.44
N ASP A 129 -1.20 5.35 -1.28
CA ASP A 129 -2.34 6.11 -1.76
C ASP A 129 -1.95 7.14 -2.85
N LEU A 130 -2.80 7.30 -3.86
CA LEU A 130 -2.76 8.40 -4.82
C LEU A 130 -3.88 9.40 -4.49
N TRP A 131 -3.53 10.58 -3.98
CA TRP A 131 -4.48 11.62 -3.58
C TRP A 131 -4.69 12.65 -4.70
N ASP A 132 -3.60 13.03 -5.37
CA ASP A 132 -3.60 14.06 -6.40
C ASP A 132 -2.98 13.55 -7.70
N THR A 133 -3.25 14.23 -8.82
CA THR A 133 -2.73 13.85 -10.15
C THR A 133 -1.20 13.98 -10.28
N GLU A 134 -0.58 14.65 -9.31
CA GLU A 134 0.88 14.80 -9.23
C GLU A 134 1.52 13.63 -8.47
N ASP A 135 0.74 12.85 -7.72
CA ASP A 135 1.23 11.73 -6.93
C ASP A 135 1.67 10.57 -7.82
N GLN A 136 2.77 9.94 -7.41
CA GLN A 136 3.32 8.76 -8.05
C GLN A 136 3.61 7.70 -6.99
N LEU A 137 3.18 6.47 -7.27
CA LEU A 137 3.50 5.31 -6.44
C LEU A 137 4.32 4.31 -7.23
N LEU A 138 5.40 3.84 -6.61
CA LEU A 138 6.19 2.73 -7.14
C LEU A 138 5.52 1.42 -6.76
N VAL A 139 5.13 0.64 -7.76
CA VAL A 139 4.61 -0.72 -7.62
C VAL A 139 5.73 -1.68 -7.99
N LEU A 140 6.08 -2.60 -7.10
CA LEU A 140 7.15 -3.58 -7.29
C LEU A 140 6.56 -5.00 -7.46
N PRO A 141 6.36 -5.49 -8.70
CA PRO A 141 5.90 -6.85 -8.92
C PRO A 141 6.94 -7.87 -8.47
N ARG A 142 6.48 -8.95 -7.83
CA ARG A 142 7.32 -10.05 -7.35
C ARG A 142 7.30 -11.25 -8.32
N ASP A 143 7.81 -12.41 -7.91
CA ASP A 143 7.97 -13.62 -8.73
C ASP A 143 6.66 -14.43 -8.92
N GLY A 144 5.59 -13.75 -9.32
CA GLY A 144 4.28 -14.34 -9.60
C GLY A 144 3.39 -13.35 -10.34
N ASP A 145 2.15 -13.72 -10.65
CA ASP A 145 1.19 -12.78 -11.24
C ASP A 145 0.96 -11.60 -10.29
N LEU A 146 0.90 -10.38 -10.82
CA LEU A 146 0.56 -9.20 -10.05
C LEU A 146 -0.96 -9.15 -9.83
N GLU A 147 -1.41 -9.28 -8.58
CA GLU A 147 -2.78 -8.90 -8.15
C GLU A 147 -2.72 -7.57 -7.39
N LEU A 148 -3.00 -6.48 -8.10
CA LEU A 148 -3.05 -5.10 -7.58
C LEU A 148 -4.51 -4.73 -7.26
N TRP A 149 -4.81 -4.60 -5.98
CA TRP A 149 -6.11 -4.20 -5.47
C TRP A 149 -6.26 -2.70 -5.50
N VAL A 150 -7.43 -2.25 -5.93
CA VAL A 150 -7.83 -0.84 -5.96
C VAL A 150 -8.96 -0.67 -4.97
N ARG A 151 -8.78 0.21 -3.97
CA ARG A 151 -9.82 0.59 -3.02
C ARG A 151 -10.22 2.06 -3.24
N ASN A 152 -11.48 2.24 -3.61
CA ASN A 152 -12.10 3.54 -3.86
C ASN A 152 -13.65 3.40 -3.86
N ASP A 153 -14.37 4.48 -3.52
CA ASP A 153 -15.85 4.52 -3.47
C ASP A 153 -16.51 5.20 -4.69
N GLY A 154 -15.72 5.83 -5.56
CA GLY A 154 -16.16 6.67 -6.68
C GLY A 154 -15.56 6.27 -8.02
N ASP A 155 -15.58 7.21 -8.96
CA ASP A 155 -14.91 7.05 -10.26
C ASP A 155 -13.42 7.39 -10.13
N TRP A 156 -12.58 6.58 -10.76
CA TRP A 156 -11.14 6.79 -10.75
C TRP A 156 -10.51 6.39 -12.09
N GLU A 157 -9.36 7.00 -12.37
CA GLU A 157 -8.51 6.70 -13.52
C GLU A 157 -7.06 6.94 -13.13
N PHE A 158 -6.19 5.96 -13.35
CA PHE A 158 -4.74 6.11 -13.18
C PHE A 158 -4.00 5.41 -14.30
N THR A 159 -2.76 5.85 -14.56
CA THR A 159 -1.84 5.12 -15.44
C THR A 159 -0.94 4.21 -14.63
N LEU A 160 -0.66 3.02 -15.16
CA LEU A 160 0.37 2.12 -14.66
C LEU A 160 1.39 1.92 -15.78
N THR A 161 2.55 2.56 -15.64
CA THR A 161 3.59 2.56 -16.67
C THR A 161 4.85 1.90 -16.15
N LYS A 162 5.52 1.08 -16.96
CA LYS A 162 6.83 0.53 -16.60
C LYS A 162 7.78 1.66 -16.25
N ALA A 163 8.42 1.55 -15.08
CA ALA A 163 9.30 2.57 -14.57
C ALA A 163 10.64 2.53 -15.31
N GLU A 164 11.18 3.71 -15.62
CA GLU A 164 12.58 3.82 -16.06
C GLU A 164 13.45 3.82 -14.81
N VAL A 165 14.32 2.82 -14.68
CA VAL A 165 15.14 2.60 -13.49
C VAL A 165 16.61 2.52 -13.88
N ASP A 166 17.43 3.35 -13.23
CA ASP A 166 18.87 3.34 -13.41
C ASP A 166 19.54 2.43 -12.37
N GLU A 167 20.41 1.52 -12.82
CA GLU A 167 21.12 0.63 -11.91
C GLU A 167 22.38 1.30 -11.33
N ILE A 168 22.60 1.12 -10.03
CA ILE A 168 23.81 1.54 -9.32
C ILE A 168 24.84 0.40 -9.34
N ASP A 169 25.55 0.24 -10.45
CA ASP A 169 26.47 -0.89 -10.66
C ASP A 169 27.77 -0.78 -9.82
N ASP A 170 28.31 0.43 -9.67
CA ASP A 170 29.63 0.67 -9.04
C ASP A 170 29.52 1.16 -7.59
N GLY A 171 28.33 1.04 -6.98
CA GLY A 171 28.07 1.52 -5.62
C GLY A 171 28.01 3.04 -5.47
N PHE A 172 27.93 3.80 -6.56
CA PHE A 172 27.80 5.26 -6.52
C PHE A 172 26.84 5.78 -7.57
N ALA A 173 26.01 6.75 -7.20
CA ALA A 173 25.13 7.47 -8.11
C ALA A 173 25.09 8.97 -7.77
N SER A 174 24.77 9.82 -8.75
CA SER A 174 24.63 11.27 -8.54
C SER A 174 23.71 11.91 -9.57
N GLY A 175 23.04 12.99 -9.18
CA GLY A 175 22.13 13.72 -10.06
C GLY A 175 21.75 15.10 -9.52
N THR A 176 20.86 15.77 -10.24
CA THR A 176 20.35 17.12 -9.90
C THR A 176 18.84 17.24 -10.01
N SER A 177 18.15 16.12 -10.26
CA SER A 177 16.71 16.02 -10.51
C SER A 177 16.19 14.73 -9.86
N ASN A 178 14.90 14.47 -9.99
CA ASN A 178 14.30 13.20 -9.60
C ASN A 178 15.00 12.02 -10.30
N ALA A 179 15.06 10.89 -9.62
CA ALA A 179 15.58 9.64 -10.16
C ALA A 179 14.94 8.44 -9.47
N LEU A 180 14.79 7.35 -10.21
CA LEU A 180 14.46 6.05 -9.66
C LEU A 180 15.64 5.11 -9.93
N LEU A 181 16.25 4.64 -8.86
CA LEU A 181 17.48 3.85 -8.92
C LEU A 181 17.23 2.46 -8.36
N VAL A 182 18.03 1.49 -8.79
CA VAL A 182 18.07 0.15 -8.20
C VAL A 182 19.50 -0.25 -7.84
N TYR A 183 19.67 -0.84 -6.66
CA TYR A 183 20.91 -1.48 -6.23
C TYR A 183 20.65 -2.97 -5.99
N LYS A 184 21.49 -3.83 -6.58
CA LYS A 184 21.39 -5.31 -6.54
C LYS A 184 22.67 -5.95 -6.01
N GLY A 185 23.15 -5.50 -4.87
CA GLY A 185 24.35 -6.03 -4.23
C GLY A 185 24.18 -6.30 -2.75
N ASP A 186 25.25 -6.82 -2.13
CA ASP A 186 25.20 -7.34 -0.76
C ASP A 186 25.24 -6.26 0.33
N ALA A 187 25.53 -5.00 -0.02
CA ALA A 187 25.60 -3.92 0.95
C ALA A 187 24.21 -3.57 1.52
N THR A 188 24.17 -3.26 2.82
CA THR A 188 22.92 -2.98 3.55
C THR A 188 22.79 -1.52 3.99
N SER A 189 23.61 -0.63 3.44
CA SER A 189 23.55 0.80 3.74
C SER A 189 24.06 1.67 2.60
N ALA A 190 23.65 2.93 2.63
CA ALA A 190 24.19 3.95 1.75
C ALA A 190 24.19 5.31 2.44
N ARG A 191 25.13 6.14 2.03
CA ARG A 191 25.24 7.54 2.41
C ARG A 191 24.61 8.42 1.35
N PHE A 192 23.62 9.19 1.76
CA PHE A 192 22.87 10.13 0.92
C PHE A 192 23.36 11.54 1.23
N VAL A 193 23.80 12.25 0.20
CA VAL A 193 24.30 13.61 0.31
C VAL A 193 23.54 14.48 -0.66
N HIS A 194 23.02 15.61 -0.19
CA HIS A 194 22.48 16.68 -1.03
C HIS A 194 23.18 17.99 -0.70
N LYS A 195 23.54 18.76 -1.73
CA LYS A 195 24.16 20.08 -1.60
C LYS A 195 23.40 21.06 -2.46
N GLY A 196 22.76 22.03 -1.81
CA GLY A 196 21.96 23.04 -2.49
C GLY A 196 20.92 23.64 -1.59
N GLU A 197 20.15 24.56 -2.16
CA GLU A 197 18.85 24.95 -1.63
C GLU A 197 17.79 24.00 -2.22
N GLY A 198 16.56 24.01 -1.71
CA GLY A 198 15.49 23.14 -2.20
C GLY A 198 15.31 21.84 -1.42
N ILE A 199 14.41 21.02 -1.93
CA ILE A 199 13.93 19.79 -1.32
C ILE A 199 14.79 18.60 -1.75
N PHE A 200 15.02 17.67 -0.82
CA PHE A 200 15.59 16.36 -1.11
C PHE A 200 14.84 15.28 -0.32
N PHE A 201 14.03 14.49 -1.04
CA PHE A 201 13.35 13.32 -0.51
C PHE A 201 14.00 12.05 -1.04
N VAL A 202 14.19 11.08 -0.14
CA VAL A 202 14.73 9.75 -0.48
C VAL A 202 13.82 8.68 0.07
N THR A 203 13.14 7.93 -0.78
CA THR A 203 12.35 6.76 -0.35
C THR A 203 13.08 5.48 -0.72
N ILE A 204 13.25 4.59 0.27
CA ILE A 204 13.83 3.25 0.06
C ILE A 204 12.70 2.23 0.10
N GLN A 205 12.63 1.41 -0.96
CA GLN A 205 11.71 0.28 -1.05
C GLN A 205 12.50 -1.00 -1.29
N THR A 206 12.12 -2.05 -0.57
CA THR A 206 12.67 -3.41 -0.76
C THR A 206 11.55 -4.32 -1.24
N LEU A 207 11.89 -5.42 -1.91
CA LEU A 207 10.88 -6.36 -2.37
C LEU A 207 10.03 -6.91 -1.22
N ASP A 208 10.62 -7.08 -0.04
CA ASP A 208 10.01 -7.77 1.10
C ASP A 208 9.45 -6.86 2.21
N GLY A 209 9.57 -5.52 2.07
CA GLY A 209 9.32 -4.60 3.18
C GLY A 209 8.52 -3.36 2.84
N GLU A 210 7.90 -2.76 3.86
CA GLU A 210 7.20 -1.48 3.80
C GLU A 210 8.18 -0.32 3.46
N SER A 211 7.70 0.63 2.66
CA SER A 211 8.42 1.83 2.23
C SER A 211 8.60 2.81 3.38
N ASP A 212 9.63 2.68 4.22
CA ASP A 212 9.56 3.42 5.49
C ASP A 212 10.86 4.02 6.02
N ARG A 213 11.70 4.55 5.11
CA ARG A 213 12.85 5.38 5.53
C ARG A 213 13.01 6.64 4.69
N PRO A 214 12.02 7.55 4.67
CA PRO A 214 12.17 8.80 3.98
C PRO A 214 13.22 9.68 4.67
N ILE A 215 14.25 10.13 3.95
CA ILE A 215 14.94 11.37 4.35
C ILE A 215 14.05 12.51 3.86
N ILE A 216 13.58 13.36 4.77
CA ILE A 216 12.75 14.52 4.47
C ILE A 216 13.50 15.75 4.94
N GLU A 217 14.23 16.41 4.06
CA GLU A 217 14.96 17.63 4.43
C GLU A 217 14.93 18.68 3.32
N SER A 218 14.91 19.94 3.75
CA SER A 218 15.13 21.10 2.88
C SER A 218 16.54 21.63 3.10
N GLY A 219 17.35 21.69 2.05
CA GLY A 219 18.75 22.17 2.11
C GLY A 219 19.78 21.05 2.09
N GLU A 220 20.90 21.23 2.80
CA GLU A 220 22.01 20.27 2.76
C GLU A 220 21.71 19.00 3.57
N VAL A 221 21.92 17.84 2.95
CA VAL A 221 21.74 16.53 3.56
C VAL A 221 23.05 15.78 3.56
N ASN A 222 23.31 15.05 4.65
CA ASN A 222 24.42 14.12 4.74
C ASN A 222 24.08 13.02 5.75
N GLU A 223 23.25 12.09 5.31
CA GLU A 223 22.69 11.05 6.16
C GLU A 223 23.06 9.67 5.64
N ARG A 224 22.96 8.68 6.52
CA ARG A 224 23.12 7.27 6.15
C ARG A 224 21.82 6.56 6.47
N LEU A 225 21.31 5.83 5.48
CA LEU A 225 20.22 4.89 5.68
C LEU A 225 20.76 3.46 5.57
N SER A 226 20.05 2.54 6.21
CA SER A 226 20.32 1.11 6.13
C SER A 226 19.02 0.40 5.80
N TRP A 227 19.11 -0.83 5.31
CA TRP A 227 17.98 -1.70 4.99
C TRP A 227 18.31 -3.13 5.39
N ASP A 228 17.29 -3.99 5.46
CA ASP A 228 17.49 -5.42 5.68
C ASP A 228 18.05 -6.08 4.41
N PRO A 229 18.87 -7.14 4.51
CA PRO A 229 19.39 -7.85 3.35
C PRO A 229 18.26 -8.30 2.41
N THR A 230 18.36 -7.91 1.13
CA THR A 230 17.37 -8.21 0.08
C THR A 230 18.06 -8.30 -1.27
N ASP A 231 17.40 -8.91 -2.27
CA ASP A 231 17.96 -9.09 -3.62
C ASP A 231 18.05 -7.77 -4.41
N ALA A 232 17.16 -6.81 -4.10
CA ALA A 232 17.13 -5.51 -4.76
C ALA A 232 16.56 -4.43 -3.84
N VAL A 233 17.16 -3.25 -3.93
CA VAL A 233 16.73 -2.04 -3.23
C VAL A 233 16.42 -0.96 -4.25
N TYR A 234 15.19 -0.47 -4.24
CA TYR A 234 14.75 0.64 -5.07
C TYR A 234 14.86 1.93 -4.27
N ILE A 235 15.45 2.95 -4.88
CA ILE A 235 15.69 4.25 -4.27
C ILE A 235 15.01 5.30 -5.16
N THR A 236 13.95 5.90 -4.64
CA THR A 236 13.30 7.05 -5.28
C THR A 236 13.88 8.33 -4.71
N ILE A 237 14.36 9.19 -5.60
CA ILE A 237 14.85 10.53 -5.28
C ILE A 237 13.86 11.54 -5.84
N GLU A 238 13.38 12.45 -4.98
CA GLU A 238 12.68 13.65 -5.40
C GLU A 238 13.54 14.86 -5.01
N ALA A 239 13.87 15.69 -5.99
CA ALA A 239 14.72 16.85 -5.83
C ALA A 239 14.25 18.01 -6.73
N ASP A 240 14.32 19.23 -6.20
CA ASP A 240 13.99 20.43 -6.96
C ASP A 240 14.99 20.65 -8.10
N ASP A 241 14.48 20.67 -9.34
CA ASP A 241 15.30 20.81 -10.54
C ASP A 241 16.16 22.08 -10.51
N GLY A 242 17.47 21.88 -10.33
CA GLY A 242 18.47 22.94 -10.46
C GLY A 242 18.77 23.75 -9.19
N GLU A 243 18.16 23.42 -8.04
CA GLU A 243 18.47 24.08 -6.76
C GLU A 243 19.55 23.35 -5.94
N GLY A 244 19.88 22.11 -6.31
CA GLY A 244 20.96 21.35 -5.70
C GLY A 244 21.47 20.16 -6.51
N ALA A 245 22.42 19.44 -5.93
CA ALA A 245 22.97 18.21 -6.47
C ALA A 245 23.06 17.15 -5.38
N TRP A 246 22.67 15.93 -5.71
CA TRP A 246 22.72 14.80 -4.80
C TRP A 246 23.73 13.74 -5.24
N SER A 247 24.20 12.96 -4.27
CA SER A 247 25.02 11.78 -4.48
C SER A 247 24.69 10.70 -3.46
N ILE A 248 24.79 9.44 -3.90
CA ILE A 248 24.58 8.25 -3.09
C ILE A 248 25.85 7.42 -3.17
N ASP A 249 26.37 7.01 -2.01
CA ASP A 249 27.53 6.14 -1.87
C ASP A 249 27.10 4.89 -1.11
N ILE A 250 27.00 3.76 -1.80
CA ILE A 250 26.62 2.48 -1.23
C ILE A 250 27.80 1.96 -0.41
N ASP A 251 27.59 1.76 0.88
CA ASP A 251 28.63 1.33 1.80
C ASP A 251 28.18 0.17 2.68
N GLU A 252 29.11 -0.72 3.01
CA GLU A 252 28.88 -1.71 4.06
C GLU A 252 28.93 -1.01 5.43
N LEU A 253 27.99 -1.35 6.30
CA LEU A 253 28.00 -0.90 7.69
C LEU A 253 29.35 -1.27 8.30
N ALA A 254 30.11 -0.27 8.77
CA ALA A 254 31.26 -0.54 9.63
C ALA A 254 30.72 -1.38 10.80
N THR A 255 31.16 -2.63 10.91
CA THR A 255 30.68 -3.53 11.95
C THR A 255 31.05 -2.92 13.29
N ASP A 256 30.11 -2.24 13.96
CA ASP A 256 30.26 -1.67 15.30
C ASP A 256 30.24 -2.78 16.38
N ALA A 257 30.79 -3.96 16.06
CA ALA A 257 31.30 -4.83 17.10
C ALA A 257 32.63 -4.22 17.55
N PRO A 258 32.78 -3.75 18.79
CA PRO A 258 34.10 -3.48 19.33
C PRO A 258 34.90 -4.77 19.12
N ALA A 259 35.99 -4.71 18.37
CA ALA A 259 36.93 -5.81 18.33
C ALA A 259 37.27 -6.12 19.79
N GLU A 260 36.79 -7.26 20.28
CA GLU A 260 37.14 -7.74 21.61
C GLU A 260 38.67 -7.75 21.62
N PRO A 261 39.33 -6.94 22.48
CA PRO A 261 40.77 -6.85 22.44
C PRO A 261 41.33 -8.26 22.60
N GLU A 262 42.14 -8.71 21.63
CA GLU A 262 42.82 -9.99 21.72
C GLU A 262 43.46 -10.07 23.12
N PRO A 263 43.22 -11.14 23.89
CA PRO A 263 43.83 -11.27 25.20
C PRO A 263 45.33 -11.20 25.05
N ASP A 264 45.91 -10.14 25.63
CA ASP A 264 47.34 -9.86 25.62
C ASP A 264 48.10 -11.12 26.09
N PRO A 265 48.97 -11.73 25.26
CA PRO A 265 49.68 -12.96 25.64
C PRO A 265 50.68 -12.77 26.80
N ALA A 266 50.78 -11.56 27.36
CA ALA A 266 51.70 -11.21 28.43
C ALA A 266 51.16 -11.39 29.87
N SER A 267 49.88 -11.71 30.10
CA SER A 267 49.40 -11.99 31.47
C SER A 267 49.68 -13.43 31.91
N THR A 268 50.95 -13.72 32.19
CA THR A 268 51.32 -14.86 33.04
C THR A 268 51.28 -14.39 34.50
N GLU A 269 50.10 -14.46 35.12
CA GLU A 269 50.00 -14.31 36.58
C GLU A 269 50.57 -15.58 37.23
N PRO A 270 51.53 -15.48 38.18
CA PRO A 270 52.06 -16.65 38.86
C PRO A 270 51.02 -17.19 39.85
N ALA A 271 50.69 -18.47 39.72
CA ALA A 271 49.88 -19.20 40.68
C ALA A 271 50.55 -19.21 42.07
N ASP A 272 49.85 -18.69 43.08
CA ASP A 272 50.20 -18.87 44.49
C ASP A 272 49.44 -20.09 45.06
N PRO A 273 50.13 -21.11 45.61
CA PRO A 273 49.47 -22.29 46.17
C PRO A 273 49.29 -22.22 47.69
N ALA A 274 48.13 -22.72 48.14
CA ALA A 274 47.74 -23.07 49.51
C ALA A 274 47.29 -21.90 50.42
N ALA A 275 46.19 -21.98 51.19
CA ALA A 275 45.64 -23.14 51.89
C ALA A 275 44.12 -23.06 52.15
N LEU A 276 43.52 -24.26 52.16
CA LEU A 276 42.18 -24.72 52.57
C LEU A 276 41.81 -24.37 54.04
N PRO A 277 40.66 -24.83 54.61
CA PRO A 277 39.26 -24.88 54.15
C PRO A 277 38.25 -24.41 55.23
N ALA A 278 36.97 -24.14 54.87
CA ALA A 278 35.82 -24.41 55.77
C ALA A 278 34.46 -24.41 55.02
N THR A 279 33.84 -25.59 55.00
CA THR A 279 32.42 -25.92 54.73
C THR A 279 31.55 -25.52 55.96
N PRO A 280 30.19 -25.58 56.02
CA PRO A 280 29.15 -25.93 55.03
C PRO A 280 27.99 -24.92 54.86
N ALA A 281 27.18 -25.26 53.85
CA ALA A 281 25.83 -24.84 53.53
C ALA A 281 24.85 -24.61 54.70
N SER A 282 23.99 -23.60 54.52
CA SER A 282 22.64 -23.56 55.08
C SER A 282 21.62 -23.56 53.95
N ARG A 283 20.87 -24.66 53.89
CA ARG A 283 19.66 -24.88 53.09
C ARG A 283 18.46 -24.64 54.01
N THR A 284 17.53 -23.79 53.60
CA THR A 284 16.14 -23.76 54.08
C THR A 284 15.37 -23.05 52.98
N ASP A 285 14.63 -23.76 52.11
CA ASP A 285 13.19 -24.10 52.24
C ASP A 285 12.34 -22.87 52.64
N ALA A 286 11.23 -22.47 52.01
CA ALA A 286 10.47 -22.95 50.86
C ALA A 286 9.43 -21.83 50.52
N PRO A 287 8.14 -22.07 50.21
CA PRO A 287 7.53 -21.82 48.89
C PRO A 287 6.31 -20.87 48.92
N GLY A 288 5.67 -20.67 47.75
CA GLY A 288 4.23 -20.39 47.66
C GLY A 288 3.83 -19.34 46.61
N THR A 289 3.13 -19.74 45.53
CA THR A 289 1.66 -19.64 45.34
C THR A 289 1.17 -18.18 45.19
N THR A 290 0.33 -17.72 44.26
CA THR A 290 -0.58 -18.23 43.21
C THR A 290 -1.27 -16.98 42.63
N LYS A 291 -1.46 -16.84 41.30
CA LYS A 291 -2.72 -17.06 40.54
C LYS A 291 -3.79 -15.96 40.70
N GLY A 292 -4.33 -15.47 39.58
CA GLY A 292 -5.67 -14.86 39.56
C GLY A 292 -5.93 -13.83 38.47
N THR A 293 -6.26 -14.29 37.26
CA THR A 293 -7.13 -13.64 36.25
C THR A 293 -8.51 -13.31 36.87
N PRO A 294 -9.29 -12.38 36.30
CA PRO A 294 -10.04 -12.59 35.05
C PRO A 294 -9.67 -11.63 33.92
#